data_AF-A0A929D8R6-F1
#
_entry.id   AF-A0A929D8R6-F1
#
_cell.length_a   1.000
_cell.length_b   1.000
_cell.length_c   1.000
_cell.angle_alpha   90.00
_cell.angle_beta   90.00
_cell.angle_gamma   90.00
#
_symmetry.space_group_name_H-M   'P 1'
#
loop_
_entity.id
_entity.type
_entity.pdbx_description
1 polymer ?
#
loop_
_entity_poly.entity_id
_entity_poly.type
_entity_poly.pdbx_seq_one_letter_code
_entity_poly.pdbx_strand_id
1 'polypeptide(L)'
;MARQKRPETQPPVTEESVARAVFSAAESVGVNDRQFLEQLTGKVSERLGIVRPLPGMEALVAAEPARRQRQRRTRATSTTPLKVLPAQPVLEATSGLNLSANALRVLERRYLTKDAEGKAAETPAEMFRRVARHVASAELVFDPSADTAQWEEWFYDFMTRLEFLPNSPTLMNAGRELGQLSACFVLPVEDSMESIFDAVKHTALIHKSGGGTGFSFSHLRPERDRVGSTGGVASGPLSFMQVFDKTTDVIKQGGMRRGANMAILNASHPDIQRFIAVKKQAGILTNFNLSVGVSDDFMRAVQEESQFDLVNPRTGELSERVNARDVFDQIVDMAWLTGDPGIVFLDEINRHNPTPHLGRIESTNPCGEQPLLPYESC
;
A
#
# COMPACT_ATOMS: atom_id res chain seq x y z
N MET A 1 21.03 38.91 43.07
CA MET A 1 21.43 37.51 43.38
C MET A 1 20.23 36.61 43.20
N ALA A 2 20.19 35.81 42.14
CA ALA A 2 19.37 34.60 42.03
C ALA A 2 19.96 33.75 40.89
N ARG A 3 20.68 32.67 41.25
CA ARG A 3 21.27 31.72 40.30
C ARG A 3 20.15 30.86 39.72
N GLN A 4 19.91 30.95 38.40
CA GLN A 4 19.07 29.99 37.68
C GLN A 4 19.74 28.60 37.71
N LYS A 5 19.01 27.59 38.18
CA LYS A 5 19.40 26.17 38.15
C LYS A 5 19.43 25.70 36.68
N ARG A 6 20.51 25.03 36.29
CA ARG A 6 20.63 24.31 35.01
C ARG A 6 19.63 23.14 34.95
N PRO A 7 19.12 22.73 33.77
CA PRO A 7 18.29 21.54 33.66
C PRO A 7 19.13 20.30 33.94
N GLU A 8 18.60 19.39 34.76
CA GLU A 8 19.19 18.09 35.07
C GLU A 8 19.35 17.27 33.78
N THR A 9 20.59 16.90 33.47
CA THR A 9 20.90 15.92 32.43
C THR A 9 20.33 14.58 32.84
N GLN A 10 19.41 14.02 32.03
CA GLN A 10 18.93 12.65 32.24
C GLN A 10 20.13 11.68 32.29
N PRO A 11 20.14 10.72 33.24
CA PRO A 11 21.23 9.77 33.34
C PRO A 11 21.32 8.91 32.07
N PRO A 12 22.52 8.46 31.68
CA PRO A 12 22.70 7.60 30.51
C PRO A 12 21.92 6.29 30.68
N VAL A 13 21.28 5.83 29.61
CA VAL A 13 20.56 4.54 29.59
C VAL A 13 21.58 3.41 29.70
N THR A 14 21.56 2.69 30.82
CA THR A 14 22.44 1.55 31.09
C THR A 14 21.67 0.24 30.96
N GLU A 15 22.39 -0.88 30.77
CA GLU A 15 21.78 -2.22 30.70
C GLU A 15 20.95 -2.55 31.95
N GLU A 16 21.39 -2.10 33.13
CA GLU A 16 20.64 -2.28 34.39
C GLU A 16 19.31 -1.49 34.40
N SER A 17 19.30 -0.28 33.82
CA SER A 17 18.06 0.51 33.69
C SER A 17 17.07 -0.13 32.71
N VAL A 18 17.57 -0.75 31.63
CA VAL A 18 16.76 -1.49 30.66
C VAL A 18 16.20 -2.75 31.30
N ALA A 19 17.02 -3.52 32.03
CA ALA A 19 16.58 -4.72 32.73
C ALA A 19 15.45 -4.41 33.72
N ARG A 20 15.60 -3.37 34.57
CA ARG A 20 14.54 -2.98 35.52
C ARG A 20 13.23 -2.60 34.82
N ALA A 21 13.31 -1.88 33.71
CA ALA A 21 12.13 -1.49 32.94
C ALA A 21 11.43 -2.69 32.29
N VAL A 22 12.19 -3.62 31.70
CA VAL A 22 11.65 -4.83 31.06
C VAL A 22 10.99 -5.75 32.09
N PHE A 23 11.64 -5.97 33.25
CA PHE A 23 11.09 -6.80 34.31
C PHE A 23 9.81 -6.20 34.91
N SER A 24 9.81 -4.89 35.20
CA SER A 24 8.60 -4.21 35.72
C SER A 24 7.43 -4.24 34.73
N ALA A 25 7.70 -4.08 33.43
CA ALA A 25 6.66 -4.16 32.42
C ALA A 25 6.10 -5.59 32.27
N ALA A 26 6.96 -6.60 32.35
CA ALA A 26 6.55 -8.00 32.25
C ALA A 26 5.75 -8.49 33.46
N GLU A 27 6.13 -8.05 34.66
CA GLU A 27 5.39 -8.36 35.89
C GLU A 27 3.96 -7.77 35.84
N SER A 28 3.79 -6.58 35.25
CA SER A 28 2.46 -5.96 35.09
C SER A 28 1.53 -6.69 34.12
N VAL A 29 2.04 -7.62 33.32
CA VAL A 29 1.28 -8.51 32.42
C VAL A 29 1.34 -9.98 32.83
N GLY A 30 1.85 -10.28 34.04
CA GLY A 30 1.86 -11.62 34.63
C GLY A 30 2.93 -12.58 34.09
N VAL A 31 3.97 -12.06 33.43
CA VAL A 31 5.08 -12.88 32.89
C VAL A 31 6.24 -12.93 33.88
N ASN A 32 6.51 -14.12 34.42
CA ASN A 32 7.54 -14.34 35.45
C ASN A 32 8.66 -15.30 35.02
N ASP A 33 8.73 -15.67 33.74
CA ASP A 33 9.80 -16.54 33.21
C ASP A 33 11.10 -15.76 33.08
N ARG A 34 12.04 -16.07 33.97
CA ARG A 34 13.34 -15.37 34.06
C ARG A 34 14.20 -15.53 32.80
N GLN A 35 14.24 -16.70 32.16
CA GLN A 35 15.05 -16.89 30.95
C GLN A 35 14.49 -16.06 29.79
N PHE A 36 13.16 -16.00 29.67
CA PHE A 36 12.50 -15.17 28.68
C PHE A 36 12.77 -13.67 28.91
N LEU A 37 12.73 -13.21 30.16
CA LEU A 37 12.98 -11.80 30.50
C LEU A 37 14.43 -11.38 30.27
N GLU A 38 15.40 -12.26 30.51
CA GLU A 38 16.81 -12.01 30.21
C GLU A 38 17.05 -11.92 28.69
N GLN A 39 16.42 -12.80 27.89
CA GLN A 39 16.49 -12.71 26.42
C GLN A 39 15.81 -11.43 25.88
N LEU A 40 14.66 -11.06 26.43
CA LEU A 40 13.92 -9.87 26.03
C LEU A 40 14.72 -8.59 26.35
N THR A 41 15.34 -8.55 27.52
CA THR A 41 16.25 -7.46 27.93
C THR A 41 17.40 -7.31 26.94
N GLY A 42 18.04 -8.42 26.53
CA GLY A 42 19.11 -8.41 25.53
C GLY A 42 18.68 -7.81 24.19
N LYS A 43 17.52 -8.23 23.67
CA LYS A 43 16.97 -7.71 22.40
C LYS A 43 16.63 -6.22 22.46
N VAL A 44 16.15 -5.74 23.62
CA VAL A 44 15.85 -4.31 23.83
C VAL A 44 17.14 -3.50 23.88
N SER A 45 18.17 -3.97 24.59
CA SER A 45 19.48 -3.32 24.68
C SER A 45 20.18 -3.21 23.30
N GLU A 46 20.08 -4.26 22.48
CA GLU A 46 20.62 -4.27 21.10
C GLU A 46 19.95 -3.21 20.22
N ARG A 47 18.61 -3.12 20.26
CA ARG A 47 17.86 -2.10 19.51
C ARG A 47 18.13 -0.67 19.96
N LEU A 48 18.47 -0.49 21.23
CA LEU A 48 18.86 0.81 21.78
C LEU A 48 20.33 1.17 21.50
N GLY A 49 21.09 0.28 20.84
CA GLY A 49 22.48 0.54 20.47
C GLY A 49 23.43 0.58 21.67
N ILE A 50 23.09 -0.09 22.77
CA ILE A 50 23.96 -0.18 23.95
C ILE A 50 25.10 -1.15 23.62
N VAL A 51 26.27 -0.59 23.27
CA VAL A 51 27.46 -1.39 22.95
C VAL A 51 28.00 -2.00 24.25
N ARG A 52 28.08 -3.34 24.31
CA ARG A 52 28.81 -4.03 25.37
C ARG A 52 30.31 -3.86 25.12
N PRO A 53 31.09 -3.23 26.01
CA PRO A 53 32.54 -3.34 25.93
C PRO A 53 32.93 -4.80 26.18
N LEU A 54 33.94 -5.29 25.45
CA LEU A 54 34.54 -6.59 25.73
C LEU A 54 35.15 -6.58 27.14
N PRO A 55 35.14 -7.72 27.87
CA PRO A 55 35.66 -7.78 29.24
C PRO A 55 37.11 -7.28 29.29
N GLY A 56 37.37 -6.22 30.05
CA GLY A 56 38.69 -5.60 30.20
C GLY A 56 38.97 -4.38 29.30
N MET A 57 38.00 -3.90 28.52
CA MET A 57 38.13 -2.73 27.64
C MET A 57 37.26 -1.52 28.03
N GLU A 58 36.76 -1.50 29.27
CA GLU A 58 35.76 -0.52 29.75
C GLU A 58 36.29 0.92 29.80
N ALA A 59 37.61 1.10 29.92
CA ALA A 59 38.25 2.41 30.05
C ALA A 59 38.55 3.12 28.70
N LEU A 60 38.38 2.45 27.56
CA LEU A 60 38.74 2.99 26.23
C LEU A 60 37.59 3.70 25.51
N VAL A 61 36.40 3.70 26.10
CA VAL A 61 35.23 4.40 25.56
C VAL A 61 34.93 5.63 26.43
N ALA A 62 35.81 6.63 26.39
CA ALA A 62 35.46 7.96 26.87
C ALA A 62 36.19 9.09 26.12
N ALA A 63 35.34 9.89 25.46
CA ALA A 63 35.45 11.32 25.14
C ALA A 63 36.37 11.78 24.00
N GLU A 64 35.75 12.29 22.92
CA GLU A 64 36.27 13.43 22.17
C GLU A 64 35.21 14.54 21.99
N PRO A 65 35.65 15.81 21.81
CA PRO A 65 34.88 17.00 22.11
C PRO A 65 34.23 17.67 20.89
N ALA A 66 33.30 18.58 21.20
CA ALA A 66 32.41 19.30 20.31
C ALA A 66 33.04 19.92 19.04
N ARG A 67 32.52 19.53 17.86
CA ARG A 67 32.62 20.32 16.62
C ARG A 67 31.40 21.24 16.48
N ARG A 68 31.70 22.53 16.31
CA ARG A 68 30.77 23.66 16.30
C ARG A 68 29.76 23.62 15.14
N GLN A 69 28.58 24.16 15.47
CA GLN A 69 27.32 24.24 14.73
C GLN A 69 27.42 24.84 13.32
N ARG A 70 26.80 24.14 12.36
CA ARG A 70 26.13 24.77 11.20
C ARG A 70 24.64 24.47 11.37
N GLN A 71 23.86 25.53 11.61
CA GLN A 71 22.44 25.47 11.94
C GLN A 71 21.62 24.77 10.84
N ARG A 72 21.17 23.55 11.13
CA ARG A 72 19.95 22.99 10.54
C ARG A 72 19.00 22.78 11.71
N ARG A 73 17.89 23.52 11.71
CA ARG A 73 16.83 23.49 12.71
C ARG A 73 16.36 22.05 12.95
N THR A 74 16.84 21.44 14.02
CA THR A 74 16.30 20.19 14.57
C THR A 74 14.98 20.50 15.26
N ARG A 75 13.91 19.91 14.74
CA ARG A 75 12.61 19.86 15.38
C ARG A 75 12.81 19.16 16.73
N ALA A 76 12.51 19.85 17.83
CA ALA A 76 12.60 19.27 19.16
C ALA A 76 11.72 17.99 19.22
N THR A 77 12.36 16.84 19.42
CA THR A 77 11.67 15.61 19.80
C THR A 77 11.25 15.76 21.26
N SER A 78 10.01 16.23 21.43
CA SER A 78 9.31 16.20 22.71
C SER A 78 9.21 14.76 23.19
N THR A 79 9.88 14.45 24.30
CA THR A 79 9.71 13.24 25.10
C THR A 79 8.45 13.34 25.95
N THR A 80 7.31 13.64 25.32
CA THR A 80 6.03 13.39 25.99
C THR A 80 5.82 11.88 25.97
N PRO A 81 5.58 11.20 27.10
CA PRO A 81 5.10 9.84 27.08
C PRO A 81 3.90 9.78 26.13
N LEU A 82 3.73 8.68 25.39
CA LEU A 82 2.50 8.41 24.65
C LEU A 82 1.36 8.45 25.68
N LYS A 83 0.76 9.63 25.84
CA LYS A 83 -0.49 9.79 26.57
C LYS A 83 -1.46 8.92 25.77
N VAL A 84 -1.80 7.76 26.33
CA VAL A 84 -3.13 7.20 26.09
C VAL A 84 -4.05 8.32 26.53
N LEU A 85 -4.47 9.13 25.58
CA LEU A 85 -5.49 10.13 25.82
C LEU A 85 -6.64 9.34 26.43
N PRO A 86 -7.18 9.74 27.60
CA PRO A 86 -8.45 9.19 28.03
C PRO A 86 -9.37 9.30 26.81
N ALA A 87 -10.09 8.20 26.51
CA ALA A 87 -11.02 8.19 25.40
C ALA A 87 -11.76 9.52 25.45
N GLN A 88 -11.55 10.36 24.42
CA GLN A 88 -12.42 11.52 24.27
C GLN A 88 -13.83 10.96 24.26
N PRO A 89 -14.80 11.63 24.92
CA PRO A 89 -16.18 11.17 24.85
C PRO A 89 -16.46 10.98 23.37
N VAL A 90 -16.61 9.71 22.99
CA VAL A 90 -17.05 9.33 21.66
C VAL A 90 -18.36 10.09 21.52
N LEU A 91 -18.49 10.89 20.47
CA LEU A 91 -19.78 11.48 20.08
C LEU A 91 -20.83 10.41 20.34
N GLU A 92 -21.73 10.68 21.30
CA GLU A 92 -22.67 9.70 21.82
C GLU A 92 -23.27 8.96 20.63
N ALA A 93 -23.28 7.63 20.71
CA ALA A 93 -23.87 6.78 19.69
C ALA A 93 -25.23 7.37 19.35
N THR A 94 -25.34 7.96 18.17
CA THR A 94 -26.61 8.49 17.69
C THR A 94 -27.57 7.31 17.67
N SER A 95 -28.70 7.50 18.33
CA SER A 95 -29.78 6.54 18.55
C SER A 95 -29.87 5.45 17.47
N GLY A 96 -29.47 4.22 17.80
CA GLY A 96 -29.68 3.02 16.96
C GLY A 96 -28.43 2.38 16.35
N LEU A 97 -27.27 3.06 16.30
CA LEU A 97 -26.05 2.51 15.68
C LEU A 97 -25.15 1.77 16.68
N ASN A 98 -25.13 0.43 16.60
CA ASN A 98 -24.25 -0.42 17.42
C ASN A 98 -22.86 -0.59 16.78
N LEU A 99 -22.02 0.46 16.86
CA LEU A 99 -20.64 0.41 16.37
C LEU A 99 -19.63 0.19 17.50
N SER A 100 -18.60 -0.64 17.24
CA SER A 100 -17.53 -0.85 18.21
C SER A 100 -16.66 0.41 18.40
N ALA A 101 -16.02 0.55 19.56
CA ALA A 101 -15.08 1.65 19.82
C ALA A 101 -13.94 1.72 18.79
N ASN A 102 -13.49 0.56 18.29
CA ASN A 102 -12.48 0.48 17.23
C ASN A 102 -13.02 1.02 15.90
N ALA A 103 -14.25 0.66 15.52
CA ALA A 103 -14.88 1.17 14.31
C ALA A 103 -15.03 2.69 14.37
N LEU A 104 -15.51 3.23 15.49
CA LEU A 104 -15.66 4.67 15.71
C LEU A 104 -14.33 5.41 15.55
N ARG A 105 -13.24 4.84 16.08
CA ARG A 105 -11.89 5.42 15.93
C ARG A 105 -11.36 5.38 14.50
N VAL A 106 -11.72 4.37 13.73
CA VAL A 106 -11.37 4.29 12.29
C VAL A 106 -12.17 5.32 11.49
N LEU A 107 -13.48 5.43 11.76
CA LEU A 107 -14.38 6.39 11.12
C LEU A 107 -13.89 7.82 11.36
N GLU A 108 -13.67 8.20 12.62
CA GLU A 108 -13.18 9.52 13.02
C GLU A 108 -11.85 9.89 12.32
N ARG A 109 -10.94 8.91 12.20
CA ARG A 109 -9.63 9.17 11.60
C ARG A 109 -9.68 9.33 10.09
N ARG A 110 -10.52 8.57 9.39
CA ARG A 110 -10.41 8.41 7.93
C ARG A 110 -11.67 8.69 7.12
N TYR A 111 -12.87 8.54 7.67
CA TYR A 111 -14.11 8.56 6.90
C TYR A 111 -14.96 9.80 7.14
N LEU A 112 -15.07 10.21 8.39
CA LEU A 112 -15.87 11.38 8.77
C LEU A 112 -15.26 12.65 8.19
N THR A 113 -16.13 13.54 7.71
CA THR A 113 -15.73 14.86 7.24
C THR A 113 -15.00 15.62 8.35
N LYS A 114 -14.02 16.45 7.98
CA LYS A 114 -13.22 17.23 8.93
C LYS A 114 -13.42 18.72 8.74
N ASP A 115 -13.44 19.46 9.83
CA ASP A 115 -13.42 20.93 9.84
C ASP A 115 -12.05 21.49 9.46
N ALA A 116 -11.92 22.82 9.45
CA ALA A 116 -10.68 23.52 9.12
C ALA A 116 -9.55 23.22 10.13
N GLU A 117 -9.91 22.84 11.35
CA GLU A 117 -9.00 22.45 12.42
C GLU A 117 -8.63 20.95 12.38
N GLY A 118 -9.20 20.19 11.44
CA GLY A 118 -8.93 18.77 11.21
C GLY A 118 -9.66 17.82 12.17
N LYS A 119 -10.67 18.30 12.90
CA LYS A 119 -11.52 17.48 13.78
C LYS A 119 -12.73 16.95 13.01
N ALA A 120 -13.25 15.81 13.45
CA ALA A 120 -14.46 15.25 12.85
C ALA A 120 -15.65 16.22 13.02
N ALA A 121 -16.25 16.60 11.90
CA ALA A 121 -17.38 17.52 11.78
C ALA A 121 -18.67 16.79 11.35
N GLU A 122 -18.63 15.46 11.33
CA GLU A 122 -19.71 14.58 10.90
C GLU A 122 -19.72 13.36 11.82
N THR A 123 -20.91 12.91 12.23
CA THR A 123 -21.14 11.66 12.98
C THR A 123 -21.28 10.47 12.02
N PRO A 124 -21.11 9.21 12.49
CA PRO A 124 -21.36 8.04 11.65
C PRO A 124 -22.75 7.99 11.01
N ALA A 125 -23.79 8.40 11.74
CA ALA A 125 -25.16 8.49 11.19
C ALA A 125 -25.24 9.53 10.07
N GLU A 126 -24.67 10.71 10.27
CA GLU A 126 -24.65 11.76 9.23
C GLU A 126 -23.86 11.31 7.99
N MET A 127 -22.75 10.60 8.17
CA MET A 127 -21.99 9.99 7.08
C MET A 127 -22.84 9.00 6.27
N PHE A 128 -23.52 8.06 6.94
CA PHE A 128 -24.40 7.12 6.25
C PHE A 128 -25.55 7.82 5.54
N ARG A 129 -26.15 8.85 6.18
CA ARG A 129 -27.22 9.64 5.57
C ARG A 129 -26.74 10.39 4.32
N ARG A 130 -25.56 11.01 4.38
CA ARG A 130 -24.93 11.67 3.22
C ARG A 130 -24.73 10.70 2.07
N VAL A 131 -24.17 9.52 2.35
CA VAL A 131 -23.93 8.48 1.33
C VAL A 131 -25.26 8.03 0.71
N ALA A 132 -26.24 7.69 1.55
CA ALA A 132 -27.55 7.22 1.11
C ALA A 132 -28.25 8.25 0.20
N ARG A 133 -28.30 9.51 0.63
CA ARG A 133 -28.87 10.61 -0.16
C ARG A 133 -28.19 10.76 -1.52
N HIS A 134 -26.86 10.74 -1.54
CA HIS A 134 -26.11 10.94 -2.76
C HIS A 134 -26.35 9.81 -3.76
N VAL A 135 -26.36 8.56 -3.31
CA VAL A 135 -26.62 7.40 -4.18
C VAL A 135 -28.07 7.40 -4.65
N ALA A 136 -29.04 7.69 -3.78
CA ALA A 136 -30.45 7.79 -4.13
C ALA A 136 -30.75 8.87 -5.18
N SER A 137 -29.94 9.94 -5.24
CA SER A 137 -30.11 10.98 -6.26
C SER A 137 -29.91 10.48 -7.70
N ALA A 138 -29.24 9.33 -7.90
CA ALA A 138 -29.06 8.73 -9.21
C ALA A 138 -30.38 8.24 -9.84
N GLU A 139 -31.41 7.97 -9.03
CA GLU A 139 -32.75 7.58 -9.53
C GLU A 139 -33.36 8.65 -10.45
N LEU A 140 -33.05 9.93 -10.19
CA LEU A 140 -33.52 11.05 -11.02
C LEU A 140 -32.94 11.04 -12.44
N VAL A 141 -31.84 10.31 -12.68
CA VAL A 141 -31.28 10.12 -14.02
C VAL A 141 -32.16 9.20 -14.86
N PHE A 142 -32.85 8.25 -14.22
CA PHE A 142 -33.72 7.28 -14.89
C PHE A 142 -35.18 7.73 -14.91
N ASP A 143 -35.66 8.30 -13.80
CA ASP A 143 -37.00 8.85 -13.67
C ASP A 143 -36.96 10.17 -12.89
N PRO A 144 -37.19 11.33 -13.55
CA PRO A 144 -37.23 12.63 -12.89
C PRO A 144 -38.30 12.77 -11.80
N SER A 145 -39.28 11.87 -11.75
CA SER A 145 -40.33 11.81 -10.73
C SER A 145 -40.09 10.77 -9.63
N ALA A 146 -38.92 10.12 -9.63
CA ALA A 146 -38.56 9.10 -8.66
C ALA A 146 -38.63 9.62 -7.21
N ASP A 147 -39.15 8.78 -6.31
CA ASP A 147 -39.14 9.03 -4.88
C ASP A 147 -37.76 8.75 -4.27
N THR A 148 -36.85 9.70 -4.45
CA THR A 148 -35.49 9.62 -3.90
C THR A 148 -35.45 9.55 -2.37
N ALA A 149 -36.49 10.02 -1.67
CA ALA A 149 -36.56 9.96 -0.22
C ALA A 149 -36.77 8.51 0.26
N GLN A 150 -37.63 7.76 -0.43
CA GLN A 150 -37.81 6.33 -0.14
C GLN A 150 -36.49 5.55 -0.31
N TRP A 151 -35.76 5.79 -1.40
CA TRP A 151 -34.46 5.15 -1.65
C TRP A 151 -33.38 5.59 -0.65
N GLU A 152 -33.34 6.87 -0.26
CA GLU A 152 -32.44 7.36 0.80
C GLU A 152 -32.67 6.61 2.11
N GLU A 153 -33.92 6.42 2.55
CA GLU A 153 -34.22 5.68 3.77
C GLU A 153 -33.83 4.21 3.67
N TRP A 154 -34.11 3.55 2.53
CA TRP A 154 -33.67 2.17 2.32
C TRP A 154 -32.15 2.03 2.42
N PHE A 155 -31.39 2.83 1.66
CA PHE A 155 -29.93 2.73 1.70
C PHE A 155 -29.35 3.06 3.07
N TYR A 156 -29.92 4.04 3.77
CA TYR A 156 -29.53 4.36 5.13
C TYR A 156 -29.76 3.18 6.09
N ASP A 157 -30.93 2.55 6.04
CA ASP A 157 -31.27 1.42 6.91
C ASP A 157 -30.33 0.22 6.68
N PHE A 158 -30.05 -0.14 5.43
CA PHE A 158 -29.11 -1.22 5.10
C PHE A 158 -27.70 -0.95 5.65
N MET A 159 -27.19 0.28 5.49
CA MET A 159 -25.86 0.65 5.98
C MET A 159 -25.80 0.72 7.50
N THR A 160 -26.83 1.26 8.16
CA THR A 160 -26.85 1.39 9.62
C THR A 160 -27.06 0.06 10.35
N ARG A 161 -27.73 -0.90 9.71
CA ARG A 161 -27.83 -2.30 10.19
C ARG A 161 -26.60 -3.14 9.85
N LEU A 162 -25.64 -2.59 9.10
CA LEU A 162 -24.44 -3.28 8.62
C LEU A 162 -24.77 -4.52 7.76
N GLU A 163 -25.94 -4.55 7.13
CA GLU A 163 -26.34 -5.60 6.18
C GLU A 163 -25.57 -5.43 4.86
N PHE A 164 -25.27 -4.19 4.49
CA PHE A 164 -24.43 -3.85 3.35
C PHE A 164 -23.60 -2.60 3.64
N LEU A 165 -22.33 -2.62 3.21
CA LEU A 165 -21.48 -1.43 3.22
C LEU A 165 -20.80 -1.30 1.85
N PRO A 166 -20.83 -0.12 1.22
CA PRO A 166 -20.06 0.10 0.01
C PRO A 166 -18.56 0.19 0.33
N ASN A 167 -17.74 0.14 -0.71
CA ASN A 167 -16.29 0.33 -0.62
C ASN A 167 -15.91 1.69 0.01
N SER A 168 -14.68 1.78 0.52
CA SER A 168 -14.24 2.97 1.28
C SER A 168 -14.36 4.30 0.53
N PRO A 169 -13.97 4.42 -0.76
CA PRO A 169 -14.17 5.65 -1.53
C PRO A 169 -15.62 6.14 -1.56
N THR A 170 -16.61 5.26 -1.67
CA THR A 170 -18.04 5.65 -1.61
C THR A 170 -18.36 6.30 -0.27
N LEU A 171 -17.99 5.67 0.85
CA LEU A 171 -18.22 6.24 2.19
C LEU A 171 -17.47 7.58 2.39
N MET A 172 -16.24 7.66 1.87
CA MET A 172 -15.38 8.82 2.00
C MET A 172 -15.83 10.00 1.14
N ASN A 173 -16.32 9.77 -0.08
CA ASN A 173 -16.41 10.81 -1.12
C ASN A 173 -17.85 11.12 -1.60
N ALA A 174 -18.85 10.28 -1.32
CA ALA A 174 -20.23 10.53 -1.75
C ALA A 174 -20.74 11.89 -1.26
N GLY A 175 -21.28 12.70 -2.17
CA GLY A 175 -21.77 14.05 -1.84
C GLY A 175 -20.69 15.07 -1.50
N ARG A 176 -19.42 14.81 -1.83
CA ARG A 176 -18.29 15.73 -1.63
C ARG A 176 -17.63 16.10 -2.96
N GLU A 177 -16.84 17.17 -2.95
CA GLU A 177 -16.20 17.76 -4.14
C GLU A 177 -15.41 16.76 -5.01
N LEU A 178 -14.68 15.83 -4.40
CA LEU A 178 -13.88 14.84 -5.16
C LEU A 178 -14.74 13.83 -5.92
N GLY A 179 -15.93 13.48 -5.41
CA GLY A 179 -16.94 12.68 -6.11
C GLY A 179 -16.56 11.26 -6.57
N GLN A 180 -15.35 10.76 -6.30
CA GLN A 180 -14.95 9.43 -6.79
C GLN A 180 -15.41 8.32 -5.86
N LEU A 181 -16.36 7.51 -6.35
CA LEU A 181 -16.97 6.42 -5.59
C LEU A 181 -16.32 5.05 -5.88
N SER A 182 -15.70 4.87 -7.05
CA SER A 182 -15.00 3.63 -7.42
C SER A 182 -13.65 3.48 -6.70
N ALA A 183 -13.27 2.26 -6.35
CA ALA A 183 -12.00 1.97 -5.67
C ALA A 183 -10.92 1.45 -6.61
N CYS A 184 -11.31 0.81 -7.69
CA CYS A 184 -10.43 -0.03 -8.48
C CYS A 184 -10.38 0.47 -9.91
N PHE A 185 -9.18 0.58 -10.48
CA PHE A 185 -8.96 1.08 -11.84
C PHE A 185 -7.86 0.27 -12.52
N VAL A 186 -7.92 0.10 -13.83
CA VAL A 186 -6.81 -0.40 -14.66
C VAL A 186 -6.44 0.64 -15.71
N LEU A 187 -5.14 0.91 -15.86
CA LEU A 187 -4.62 1.86 -16.85
C LEU A 187 -3.66 1.14 -17.81
N PRO A 188 -3.75 1.42 -19.13
CA PRO A 188 -2.81 0.85 -20.10
C PRO A 188 -1.43 1.49 -19.98
N VAL A 189 -0.40 0.72 -20.31
CA VAL A 189 1.00 1.18 -20.36
C VAL A 189 1.61 0.67 -21.66
N GLU A 190 1.52 1.48 -22.71
CA GLU A 190 2.10 1.18 -24.03
C GLU A 190 3.58 1.55 -24.09
N ASP A 191 4.30 1.01 -25.08
CA ASP A 191 5.75 1.19 -25.28
C ASP A 191 6.13 2.57 -25.86
N SER A 192 5.66 3.64 -25.21
CA SER A 192 5.99 5.04 -25.51
C SER A 192 6.12 5.89 -24.26
N MET A 193 6.93 6.95 -24.31
CA MET A 193 7.10 7.86 -23.17
C MET A 193 5.79 8.59 -22.86
N GLU A 194 5.05 8.95 -23.89
CA GLU A 194 3.74 9.59 -23.78
C GLU A 194 2.78 8.70 -23.00
N SER A 195 2.62 7.43 -23.39
CA SER A 195 1.71 6.50 -22.69
C SER A 195 2.15 6.24 -21.26
N ILE A 196 3.45 6.03 -21.03
CA ILE A 196 3.99 5.77 -19.68
C ILE A 196 3.69 6.95 -18.75
N PHE A 197 3.98 8.18 -19.19
CA PHE A 197 3.82 9.35 -18.33
C PHE A 197 2.37 9.83 -18.23
N ASP A 198 1.52 9.57 -19.22
CA ASP A 198 0.07 9.73 -19.09
C ASP A 198 -0.50 8.75 -18.06
N ALA A 199 -0.08 7.49 -18.08
CA ALA A 199 -0.47 6.51 -17.05
C ALA A 199 0.00 6.94 -15.65
N VAL A 200 1.23 7.47 -15.50
CA VAL A 200 1.70 8.05 -14.22
C VAL A 200 0.83 9.23 -13.77
N LYS A 201 0.48 10.14 -14.69
CA LYS A 201 -0.40 11.28 -14.41
C LYS A 201 -1.79 10.81 -13.96
N HIS A 202 -2.41 9.86 -14.67
CA HIS A 202 -3.72 9.32 -14.31
C HIS A 202 -3.69 8.60 -12.97
N THR A 203 -2.64 7.81 -12.70
CA THR A 203 -2.38 7.18 -11.40
C THR A 203 -2.38 8.23 -10.29
N ALA A 204 -1.69 9.35 -10.51
CA ALA A 204 -1.61 10.41 -9.52
C ALA A 204 -2.97 11.02 -9.18
N LEU A 205 -3.81 11.24 -10.19
CA LEU A 205 -5.16 11.78 -10.01
C LEU A 205 -6.09 10.78 -9.32
N ILE A 206 -6.03 9.49 -9.68
CA ILE A 206 -6.83 8.43 -9.06
C ILE A 206 -6.44 8.23 -7.59
N HIS A 207 -5.15 8.26 -7.28
CA HIS A 207 -4.68 8.10 -5.90
C HIS A 207 -5.01 9.32 -5.03
N LYS A 208 -5.05 10.53 -5.61
CA LYS A 208 -5.49 11.74 -4.91
C LYS A 208 -6.90 11.59 -4.35
N SER A 209 -7.80 10.92 -5.07
CA SER A 209 -9.19 10.67 -4.66
C SER A 209 -9.41 9.34 -3.92
N GLY A 210 -8.34 8.56 -3.69
CA GLY A 210 -8.36 7.35 -2.84
C GLY A 210 -8.56 6.02 -3.59
N GLY A 211 -8.56 6.05 -4.93
CA GLY A 211 -8.57 4.85 -5.76
C GLY A 211 -7.21 4.14 -5.79
N GLY A 212 -7.22 2.88 -6.20
CA GLY A 212 -6.03 2.07 -6.49
C GLY A 212 -6.01 1.63 -7.95
N THR A 213 -4.81 1.35 -8.47
CA THR A 213 -4.59 1.21 -9.92
C THR A 213 -3.85 -0.09 -10.26
N GLY A 214 -4.26 -0.74 -11.32
CA GLY A 214 -3.55 -1.88 -11.90
C GLY A 214 -2.96 -1.58 -13.27
N PHE A 215 -1.88 -2.27 -13.60
CA PHE A 215 -1.17 -2.11 -14.86
C PHE A 215 -0.64 -3.46 -15.35
N SER A 216 -0.76 -3.69 -16.66
CA SER A 216 0.11 -4.63 -17.37
C SER A 216 1.33 -3.87 -17.87
N PHE A 217 2.51 -4.32 -17.50
CA PHE A 217 3.78 -3.79 -18.03
C PHE A 217 4.32 -4.61 -19.19
N SER A 218 3.55 -5.59 -19.68
CA SER A 218 3.98 -6.59 -20.65
C SER A 218 4.20 -6.04 -22.07
N HIS A 219 3.66 -4.87 -22.39
CA HIS A 219 3.89 -4.22 -23.69
C HIS A 219 5.20 -3.45 -23.77
N LEU A 220 5.79 -3.09 -22.62
CA LEU A 220 7.05 -2.36 -22.59
C LEU A 220 8.19 -3.24 -23.10
N ARG A 221 9.06 -2.67 -23.94
CA ARG A 221 10.24 -3.38 -24.41
C ARG A 221 11.17 -3.76 -23.24
N PRO A 222 11.91 -4.88 -23.35
CA PRO A 222 12.78 -5.33 -22.27
C PRO A 222 13.99 -4.40 -22.08
N GLU A 223 14.64 -4.53 -20.94
CA GLU A 223 15.90 -3.82 -20.68
C GLU A 223 16.93 -4.12 -21.79
N ARG A 224 17.70 -3.09 -22.17
CA ARG A 224 18.73 -3.13 -23.21
C ARG A 224 18.21 -3.28 -24.64
N ASP A 225 16.89 -3.32 -24.87
CA ASP A 225 16.34 -3.20 -26.21
C ASP A 225 16.66 -1.83 -26.82
N ARG A 226 16.65 -1.74 -28.15
CA ARG A 226 17.02 -0.52 -28.88
C ARG A 226 15.97 0.58 -28.68
N VAL A 227 16.41 1.82 -28.46
CA VAL A 227 15.56 3.03 -28.37
C VAL A 227 15.92 4.03 -29.46
N GLY A 228 14.93 4.38 -30.28
CA GLY A 228 15.04 5.37 -31.35
C GLY A 228 16.07 5.02 -32.43
N SER A 229 16.41 6.02 -33.25
CA SER A 229 17.46 5.93 -34.28
C SER A 229 18.87 6.16 -33.73
N THR A 230 19.00 6.74 -32.53
CA THR A 230 20.26 7.19 -31.91
C THR A 230 21.07 6.09 -31.23
N GLY A 231 20.57 4.84 -31.21
CA GLY A 231 21.31 3.70 -30.63
C GLY A 231 21.30 3.66 -29.10
N GLY A 232 20.35 4.34 -28.45
CA GLY A 232 20.14 4.23 -27.01
C GLY A 232 19.63 2.85 -26.61
N VAL A 233 19.86 2.48 -25.35
CA VAL A 233 19.39 1.23 -24.74
C VAL A 233 18.23 1.49 -23.78
N ALA A 234 17.22 0.63 -23.81
CA ALA A 234 16.02 0.74 -23.00
C ALA A 234 16.30 0.39 -21.53
N SER A 235 15.59 1.05 -20.62
CA SER A 235 15.68 0.77 -19.18
C SER A 235 14.81 -0.41 -18.72
N GLY A 236 13.91 -0.90 -19.58
CA GLY A 236 12.99 -2.00 -19.29
C GLY A 236 11.83 -1.62 -18.35
N PRO A 237 10.82 -2.49 -18.20
CA PRO A 237 9.62 -2.24 -17.41
C PRO A 237 9.91 -1.93 -15.93
N LEU A 238 10.83 -2.66 -15.30
CA LEU A 238 11.14 -2.50 -13.87
C LEU A 238 11.63 -1.09 -13.52
N SER A 239 12.39 -0.45 -14.41
CA SER A 239 12.85 0.92 -14.20
C SER A 239 11.70 1.91 -14.21
N PHE A 240 10.74 1.76 -15.14
CA PHE A 240 9.55 2.61 -15.19
C PHE A 240 8.61 2.35 -14.02
N MET A 241 8.47 1.11 -13.55
CA MET A 241 7.69 0.78 -12.36
C MET A 241 8.16 1.57 -11.12
N GLN A 242 9.46 1.90 -11.00
CA GLN A 242 9.96 2.76 -9.92
C GLN A 242 9.42 4.20 -9.99
N VAL A 243 9.14 4.72 -11.18
CA VAL A 243 8.52 6.04 -11.37
C VAL A 243 7.09 6.03 -10.81
N PHE A 244 6.31 4.99 -11.12
CA PHE A 244 4.98 4.80 -10.56
C PHE A 244 5.03 4.64 -9.03
N ASP A 245 5.93 3.79 -8.52
CA ASP A 245 6.10 3.56 -7.09
C ASP A 245 6.42 4.86 -6.35
N LYS A 246 7.34 5.65 -6.90
CA LYS A 246 7.71 6.93 -6.29
C LYS A 246 6.60 7.96 -6.36
N THR A 247 5.85 7.98 -7.46
CA THR A 247 4.68 8.85 -7.61
C THR A 247 3.64 8.55 -6.54
N THR A 248 3.29 7.27 -6.36
CA THR A 248 2.39 6.82 -5.30
C THR A 248 2.92 7.18 -3.91
N ASP A 249 4.24 7.06 -3.67
CA ASP A 249 4.87 7.44 -2.41
C ASP A 249 4.68 8.92 -2.04
N VAL A 250 4.84 9.82 -3.00
CA VAL A 250 4.73 11.28 -2.77
C VAL A 250 3.27 11.69 -2.50
N ILE A 251 2.31 11.08 -3.19
CA ILE A 251 0.88 11.45 -3.11
C ILE A 251 0.25 11.07 -1.76
N LYS A 252 0.83 10.09 -1.05
CA LYS A 252 0.43 9.73 0.32
C LYS A 252 0.33 10.92 1.28
N GLN A 253 1.07 11.99 1.02
CA GLN A 253 1.13 13.16 1.91
C GLN A 253 -0.11 14.06 1.83
N GLY A 254 -0.98 13.89 0.83
CA GLY A 254 -2.17 14.73 0.62
C GLY A 254 -3.53 14.01 0.66
N GLY A 255 -3.55 12.67 0.59
CA GLY A 255 -4.79 11.88 0.50
C GLY A 255 -5.25 11.26 1.84
N MET A 256 -6.55 10.97 1.97
CA MET A 256 -7.10 10.24 3.14
C MET A 256 -6.59 8.79 3.24
N ARG A 257 -6.11 8.21 2.12
CA ARG A 257 -5.62 6.84 1.99
C ARG A 257 -4.30 6.80 1.21
N ARG A 258 -3.43 5.85 1.55
CA ARG A 258 -2.24 5.50 0.77
C ARG A 258 -2.67 4.80 -0.52
N GLY A 259 -2.23 5.32 -1.68
CA GLY A 259 -2.42 4.65 -2.96
C GLY A 259 -1.75 3.28 -3.01
N ALA A 260 -2.30 2.38 -3.81
CA ALA A 260 -1.82 1.03 -3.99
C ALA A 260 -1.88 0.67 -5.48
N ASN A 261 -0.89 -0.10 -5.93
CA ASN A 261 -0.76 -0.51 -7.32
C ASN A 261 -0.76 -2.04 -7.46
N MET A 262 -1.30 -2.56 -8.57
CA MET A 262 -0.98 -3.89 -9.09
C MET A 262 -0.05 -3.73 -10.29
N ALA A 263 1.02 -4.53 -10.37
CA ALA A 263 1.79 -4.69 -11.58
C ALA A 263 1.76 -6.16 -12.01
N ILE A 264 1.37 -6.37 -13.26
CA ILE A 264 1.43 -7.67 -13.91
C ILE A 264 2.48 -7.62 -15.02
N LEU A 265 3.30 -8.67 -15.08
CA LEU A 265 4.21 -8.94 -16.18
C LEU A 265 3.99 -10.39 -16.66
N ASN A 266 3.84 -10.57 -17.97
CA ASN A 266 3.58 -11.88 -18.55
C ASN A 266 4.79 -12.80 -18.39
N ALA A 267 4.54 -14.10 -18.15
CA ALA A 267 5.58 -15.10 -17.98
C ALA A 267 6.54 -15.20 -19.19
N SER A 268 6.07 -14.81 -20.39
CA SER A 268 6.85 -14.81 -21.64
C SER A 268 7.69 -13.55 -21.83
N HIS A 269 7.65 -12.58 -20.91
CA HIS A 269 8.41 -11.34 -21.06
C HIS A 269 9.91 -11.58 -20.74
N PRO A 270 10.88 -11.04 -21.52
CA PRO A 270 12.31 -11.31 -21.30
C PRO A 270 12.83 -10.87 -19.92
N ASP A 271 12.24 -9.84 -19.31
CA ASP A 271 12.59 -9.40 -17.95
C ASP A 271 11.89 -10.18 -16.82
N ILE A 272 11.19 -11.29 -17.10
CA ILE A 272 10.35 -12.00 -16.11
C ILE A 272 11.12 -12.45 -14.87
N GLN A 273 12.31 -13.05 -15.02
CA GLN A 273 13.09 -13.54 -13.88
C GLN A 273 13.53 -12.39 -12.95
N ARG A 274 13.82 -11.21 -13.52
CA ARG A 274 14.13 -10.00 -12.75
C ARG A 274 12.90 -9.47 -12.03
N PHE A 275 11.75 -9.45 -12.71
CA PHE A 275 10.47 -9.06 -12.13
C PHE A 275 10.12 -9.93 -10.92
N ILE A 276 10.26 -11.25 -11.04
CA ILE A 276 9.99 -12.20 -9.95
C ILE A 276 10.87 -11.90 -8.73
N ALA A 277 12.16 -11.63 -8.93
CA ALA A 277 13.10 -11.41 -7.84
C ALA A 277 13.16 -9.97 -7.30
N VAL A 278 12.45 -9.01 -7.91
CA VAL A 278 12.70 -7.56 -7.67
C VAL A 278 12.48 -7.15 -6.21
N LYS A 279 11.52 -7.78 -5.51
CA LYS A 279 11.20 -7.51 -4.11
C LYS A 279 12.08 -8.25 -3.10
N LYS A 280 13.00 -9.10 -3.57
CA LYS A 280 14.03 -9.70 -2.70
C LYS A 280 14.87 -8.60 -2.02
N GLN A 281 15.06 -7.47 -2.69
CA GLN A 281 15.65 -6.29 -2.09
C GLN A 281 14.58 -5.48 -1.35
N ALA A 282 14.74 -5.35 -0.04
CA ALA A 282 13.84 -4.57 0.80
C ALA A 282 13.79 -3.09 0.36
N GLY A 283 12.57 -2.52 0.40
CA GLY A 283 12.36 -1.10 0.10
C GLY A 283 12.15 -0.77 -1.39
N ILE A 284 12.19 -1.76 -2.28
CA ILE A 284 11.88 -1.59 -3.70
C ILE A 284 10.40 -1.91 -3.96
N LEU A 285 9.74 -1.09 -4.78
CA LEU A 285 8.35 -1.28 -5.24
C LEU A 285 7.35 -1.52 -4.09
N THR A 286 7.51 -0.78 -3.00
CA THR A 286 6.72 -0.96 -1.76
C THR A 286 5.25 -0.56 -1.87
N ASN A 287 4.85 0.08 -2.98
CA ASN A 287 3.46 0.45 -3.26
C ASN A 287 2.80 -0.45 -4.31
N PHE A 288 3.52 -1.46 -4.79
CA PHE A 288 2.99 -2.45 -5.72
C PHE A 288 2.73 -3.77 -5.01
N ASN A 289 1.64 -4.43 -5.38
CA ASN A 289 1.55 -5.88 -5.42
C ASN A 289 2.03 -6.33 -6.80
N LEU A 290 2.77 -7.43 -6.86
CA LEU A 290 3.30 -7.98 -8.10
C LEU A 290 2.60 -9.30 -8.41
N SER A 291 2.28 -9.54 -9.67
CA SER A 291 1.81 -10.84 -10.12
C SER A 291 2.36 -11.21 -11.48
N VAL A 292 2.65 -12.50 -11.68
CA VAL A 292 3.00 -13.02 -12.99
C VAL A 292 1.73 -13.36 -13.75
N GLY A 293 1.58 -12.77 -14.93
CA GLY A 293 0.52 -13.14 -15.87
C GLY A 293 0.87 -14.45 -16.55
N VAL A 294 0.18 -15.53 -16.20
CA VAL A 294 0.44 -16.86 -16.76
C VAL A 294 -0.62 -17.23 -17.80
N SER A 295 -0.15 -17.85 -18.88
CA SER A 295 -0.98 -18.48 -19.91
C SER A 295 -1.15 -19.98 -19.65
N ASP A 296 -2.13 -20.58 -20.29
CA ASP A 296 -2.32 -22.05 -20.31
C ASP A 296 -1.07 -22.74 -20.88
N ASP A 297 -0.43 -22.12 -21.87
CA ASP A 297 0.79 -22.61 -22.50
C ASP A 297 1.98 -22.64 -21.54
N PHE A 298 2.15 -21.59 -20.74
CA PHE A 298 3.18 -21.57 -19.70
C PHE A 298 2.92 -22.66 -18.66
N MET A 299 1.69 -22.78 -18.17
CA MET A 299 1.34 -23.79 -17.17
C MET A 299 1.50 -25.22 -17.68
N ARG A 300 1.22 -25.46 -18.97
CA ARG A 300 1.49 -26.76 -19.61
C ARG A 300 3.00 -27.03 -19.70
N ALA A 301 3.79 -26.03 -20.10
CA ALA A 301 5.25 -26.17 -20.13
C ALA A 301 5.85 -26.46 -18.74
N VAL A 302 5.28 -25.86 -17.67
CA VAL A 302 5.65 -26.15 -16.27
C VAL A 302 5.34 -27.61 -15.91
N GLN A 303 4.17 -28.12 -16.30
CA GLN A 303 3.79 -29.52 -16.02
C GLN A 303 4.67 -30.53 -16.75
N GLU A 304 5.02 -30.22 -17.99
CA GLU A 304 5.84 -31.07 -18.87
C GLU A 304 7.35 -30.90 -18.65
N GLU A 305 7.76 -29.95 -17.80
CA GLU A 305 9.17 -29.57 -17.57
C GLU A 305 9.91 -29.22 -18.87
N SER A 306 9.21 -28.51 -19.75
CA SER A 306 9.69 -28.17 -21.09
C SER A 306 10.20 -26.73 -21.18
N GLN A 307 10.79 -26.42 -22.34
CA GLN A 307 11.28 -25.07 -22.63
C GLN A 307 10.12 -24.14 -22.96
N PHE A 308 10.24 -22.89 -22.53
CA PHE A 308 9.28 -21.83 -22.77
C PHE A 308 9.97 -20.62 -23.40
N ASP A 309 9.31 -20.02 -24.39
CA ASP A 309 9.86 -18.94 -25.19
C ASP A 309 9.63 -17.59 -24.50
N LEU A 310 10.71 -16.85 -24.26
CA LEU A 310 10.65 -15.44 -23.89
C LEU A 310 10.67 -14.59 -25.15
N VAL A 311 9.65 -13.75 -25.34
CA VAL A 311 9.39 -13.02 -26.59
C VAL A 311 9.44 -11.52 -26.36
N ASN A 312 10.21 -10.79 -27.17
CA ASN A 312 10.22 -9.33 -27.09
C ASN A 312 8.87 -8.78 -27.59
N PRO A 313 8.08 -8.07 -26.74
CA PRO A 313 6.74 -7.62 -27.10
C PRO A 313 6.73 -6.60 -28.26
N ARG A 314 7.83 -5.88 -28.48
CA ARG A 314 7.95 -4.88 -29.55
C ARG A 314 8.22 -5.51 -30.92
N THR A 315 9.07 -6.54 -30.98
CA THR A 315 9.48 -7.17 -32.26
C THR A 315 8.72 -8.44 -32.57
N GLY A 316 8.15 -9.11 -31.56
CA GLY A 316 7.60 -10.46 -31.68
C GLY A 316 8.66 -11.54 -31.85
N GLU A 317 9.94 -11.19 -31.73
CA GLU A 317 11.06 -12.13 -31.92
C GLU A 317 11.37 -12.87 -30.62
N LEU A 318 11.79 -14.13 -30.76
CA LEU A 318 12.31 -14.94 -29.67
C LEU A 318 13.57 -14.27 -29.10
N SER A 319 13.55 -13.96 -27.80
CA SER A 319 14.70 -13.46 -27.06
C SER A 319 15.53 -14.61 -26.52
N GLU A 320 14.90 -15.54 -25.80
CA GLU A 320 15.56 -16.66 -25.11
C GLU A 320 14.57 -17.79 -24.87
N ARG A 321 15.08 -19.02 -24.70
CA ARG A 321 14.30 -20.15 -24.19
C ARG A 321 14.74 -20.48 -22.77
N VAL A 322 13.76 -20.61 -21.88
CA VAL A 322 13.99 -20.93 -20.46
C VAL A 322 13.25 -22.20 -20.07
N ASN A 323 13.73 -22.92 -19.07
CA ASN A 323 12.94 -24.01 -18.49
C ASN A 323 11.75 -23.40 -17.71
N ALA A 324 10.53 -23.80 -18.08
CA ALA A 324 9.32 -23.28 -17.45
C ALA A 324 9.23 -23.64 -15.96
N ARG A 325 9.68 -24.84 -15.57
CA ARG A 325 9.73 -25.28 -14.16
C ARG A 325 10.63 -24.36 -13.35
N ASP A 326 11.82 -24.02 -13.86
CA ASP A 326 12.76 -23.15 -13.14
C ASP A 326 12.16 -21.75 -12.89
N VAL A 327 11.45 -21.19 -13.87
CA VAL A 327 10.75 -19.89 -13.71
C VAL A 327 9.63 -20.01 -12.68
N PHE A 328 8.85 -21.10 -12.72
CA PHE A 328 7.77 -21.33 -11.77
C PHE A 328 8.29 -21.55 -10.34
N ASP A 329 9.36 -22.33 -10.17
CA ASP A 329 10.01 -22.54 -8.88
C ASP A 329 10.55 -21.22 -8.33
N GLN A 330 11.09 -20.35 -9.18
CA GLN A 330 11.50 -19.00 -8.79
C GLN A 330 10.31 -18.15 -8.28
N ILE A 331 9.13 -18.27 -8.89
CA ILE A 331 7.89 -17.61 -8.41
C ILE A 331 7.55 -18.13 -7.01
N VAL A 332 7.54 -19.45 -6.83
CA VAL A 332 7.22 -20.09 -5.54
C VAL A 332 8.20 -19.66 -4.45
N ASP A 333 9.50 -19.70 -4.74
CA ASP A 333 10.55 -19.33 -3.79
C ASP A 333 10.45 -17.86 -3.36
N MET A 334 10.18 -16.95 -4.30
CA MET A 334 10.03 -15.52 -3.98
C MET A 334 8.72 -15.25 -3.24
N ALA A 335 7.63 -15.92 -3.61
CA ALA A 335 6.37 -15.83 -2.89
C ALA A 335 6.51 -16.32 -1.44
N TRP A 336 7.26 -17.41 -1.22
CA TRP A 336 7.59 -17.90 0.12
C TRP A 336 8.45 -16.89 0.91
N LEU A 337 9.45 -16.29 0.27
CA LEU A 337 10.39 -15.38 0.92
C LEU A 337 9.78 -14.01 1.23
N THR A 338 8.93 -13.48 0.34
CA THR A 338 8.51 -12.07 0.36
C THR A 338 6.99 -11.86 0.34
N GLY A 339 6.20 -12.90 0.04
CA GLY A 339 4.76 -12.78 -0.22
C GLY A 339 4.40 -12.39 -1.67
N ASP A 340 5.40 -12.12 -2.51
CA ASP A 340 5.26 -11.74 -3.92
C ASP A 340 6.29 -12.49 -4.81
N PRO A 341 6.03 -12.64 -6.11
CA PRO A 341 4.80 -12.25 -6.81
C PRO A 341 3.68 -13.29 -6.65
N GLY A 342 2.44 -12.84 -6.79
CA GLY A 342 1.29 -13.70 -7.02
C GLY A 342 1.23 -14.22 -8.47
N ILE A 343 0.15 -14.92 -8.81
CA ILE A 343 -0.12 -15.43 -10.16
C ILE A 343 -1.50 -14.96 -10.60
N VAL A 344 -1.61 -14.52 -11.85
CA VAL A 344 -2.87 -14.18 -12.50
C VAL A 344 -3.01 -15.03 -13.76
N PHE A 345 -4.05 -15.88 -13.81
CA PHE A 345 -4.35 -16.74 -14.96
C PHE A 345 -5.07 -15.93 -16.04
N LEU A 346 -4.31 -15.30 -16.93
CA LEU A 346 -4.86 -14.37 -17.92
C LEU A 346 -5.74 -15.05 -18.95
N ASP A 347 -5.43 -16.29 -19.34
CA ASP A 347 -6.26 -17.04 -20.29
C ASP A 347 -7.61 -17.44 -19.67
N GLU A 348 -7.62 -17.83 -18.40
CA GLU A 348 -8.86 -18.12 -17.66
C GLU A 348 -9.78 -16.90 -17.59
N ILE A 349 -9.22 -15.74 -17.19
CA ILE A 349 -9.95 -14.47 -17.15
C ILE A 349 -10.57 -14.16 -18.51
N ASN A 350 -9.79 -14.28 -19.59
CA ASN A 350 -10.25 -13.94 -20.92
C ASN A 350 -11.22 -14.97 -21.52
N ARG A 351 -11.16 -16.23 -21.11
CA ARG A 351 -12.15 -17.25 -21.49
C ARG A 351 -13.54 -16.90 -20.95
N HIS A 352 -13.60 -16.20 -19.82
CA HIS A 352 -14.82 -15.73 -19.18
C HIS A 352 -15.08 -14.23 -19.35
N ASN A 353 -14.34 -13.55 -20.22
CA ASN A 353 -14.58 -12.14 -20.54
C ASN A 353 -15.92 -12.01 -21.28
N PRO A 354 -16.92 -11.31 -20.73
CA PRO A 354 -18.23 -11.14 -21.37
C PRO A 354 -18.20 -10.17 -22.56
N THR A 355 -17.15 -9.34 -22.69
CA THR A 355 -17.00 -8.30 -23.72
C THR A 355 -15.68 -8.45 -24.50
N PRO A 356 -15.37 -9.64 -25.06
CA PRO A 356 -14.08 -9.90 -25.69
C PRO A 356 -13.82 -9.05 -26.95
N HIS A 357 -14.87 -8.48 -27.53
CA HIS A 357 -14.80 -7.58 -28.69
C HIS A 357 -14.29 -6.17 -28.33
N LEU A 358 -14.30 -5.77 -27.04
CA LEU A 358 -13.75 -4.49 -26.58
C LEU A 358 -12.25 -4.56 -26.33
N GLY A 359 -11.72 -5.75 -26.04
CA GLY A 359 -10.30 -5.96 -25.81
C GLY A 359 -10.03 -7.18 -24.96
N ARG A 360 -8.74 -7.47 -24.80
CA ARG A 360 -8.23 -8.49 -23.89
C ARG A 360 -8.01 -7.86 -22.52
N ILE A 361 -8.41 -8.55 -21.46
CA ILE A 361 -8.09 -8.15 -20.08
C ILE A 361 -6.66 -8.59 -19.78
N GLU A 362 -5.80 -7.64 -19.46
CA GLU A 362 -4.37 -7.89 -19.26
C GLU A 362 -3.89 -7.58 -17.84
N SER A 363 -4.76 -6.99 -17.01
CA SER A 363 -4.45 -6.66 -15.63
C SER A 363 -5.68 -6.79 -14.73
N THR A 364 -5.41 -6.79 -13.43
CA THR A 364 -6.42 -6.65 -12.38
C THR A 364 -6.21 -5.35 -11.62
N ASN A 365 -7.16 -4.98 -10.77
CA ASN A 365 -6.97 -3.98 -9.72
C ASN A 365 -5.90 -4.41 -8.68
N PRO A 366 -5.51 -3.55 -7.71
CA PRO A 366 -4.47 -3.83 -6.71
C PRO A 366 -4.61 -5.14 -5.93
N CYS A 367 -5.83 -5.59 -5.66
CA CYS A 367 -6.09 -6.76 -4.82
C CYS A 367 -6.38 -8.05 -5.62
N GLY A 368 -6.42 -7.98 -6.96
CA GLY A 368 -6.54 -9.15 -7.84
C GLY A 368 -7.97 -9.62 -8.13
N GLU A 369 -8.98 -9.08 -7.44
CA GLU A 369 -10.36 -9.55 -7.48
C GLU A 369 -11.19 -8.99 -8.65
N GLN A 370 -10.74 -7.90 -9.28
CA GLN A 370 -11.39 -7.30 -10.44
C GLN A 370 -10.43 -7.28 -11.64
N PRO A 371 -10.54 -8.23 -12.58
CA PRO A 371 -9.97 -8.13 -13.90
C PRO A 371 -10.71 -7.05 -14.70
N LEU A 372 -9.99 -6.08 -15.24
CA LEU A 372 -10.57 -4.89 -15.87
C LEU A 372 -9.86 -4.57 -17.19
N LEU A 373 -10.61 -4.09 -18.18
CA LEU A 373 -10.06 -3.56 -19.42
C LEU A 373 -9.34 -2.22 -19.17
N PRO A 374 -8.51 -1.76 -20.13
CA PRO A 374 -7.90 -0.43 -20.04
C PRO A 374 -8.94 0.69 -19.82
N TYR A 375 -8.66 1.55 -18.84
CA TYR A 375 -9.53 2.65 -18.39
C TYR A 375 -10.85 2.25 -17.70
N GLU A 376 -11.11 0.96 -17.48
CA GLU A 376 -12.25 0.54 -16.67
C GLU A 376 -12.02 0.79 -15.17
N SER A 377 -13.14 0.93 -14.46
CA SER A 377 -13.19 1.08 -13.02
C SER A 377 -14.27 0.20 -12.38
N CYS A 378 -14.09 -0.14 -11.11
CA CYS A 378 -15.04 -0.88 -10.29
C CYS A 378 -15.24 -0.26 -8.91
#